data_AF-A0A6J5WVR3-F1
#
_entry.id   AF-A0A6J5WVR3-F1
#
_cell.length_a   1.000
_cell.length_b   1.000
_cell.length_c   1.000
_cell.angle_alpha   90.00
_cell.angle_beta   90.00
_cell.angle_gamma   90.00
#
_symmetry.space_group_name_H-M   'P 1'
#
loop_
_entity.id
_entity.type
_entity.pdbx_description
1 polymer ?
#
loop_
_entity_poly.entity_id
_entity_poly.type
_entity_poly.pdbx_seq_one_letter_code
_entity_poly.pdbx_strand_id
1 'polypeptide(L)' 'MAAQRKNSQIENVVMMLPSSIRCTCCSNVMAKGTKFNSRKEETLGEPLALLSPSQYSPGRLN' A
#
# COMPACT_ATOMS: atom_id res chain seq x y z
N MET A 1 -24.42 -10.45 20.48
CA MET A 1 -23.48 -9.48 19.86
C MET A 1 -22.09 -10.10 19.82
N ALA A 2 -21.59 -10.49 18.65
CA ALA A 2 -20.21 -10.99 18.54
C ALA A 2 -19.25 -9.80 18.69
N ALA A 3 -18.40 -9.83 19.72
CA ALA A 3 -17.35 -8.84 19.89
C ALA A 3 -16.42 -8.89 18.66
N GLN A 4 -16.31 -7.78 17.93
CA GLN A 4 -15.33 -7.65 16.86
C GLN A 4 -13.94 -7.86 17.49
N ARG A 5 -13.27 -8.97 17.15
CA ARG A 5 -11.89 -9.18 17.57
C ARG A 5 -11.04 -8.10 16.90
N LYS A 6 -10.59 -7.12 17.70
CA LYS A 6 -9.62 -6.12 17.25
C LYS A 6 -8.30 -6.85 17.04
N ASN A 7 -7.97 -7.18 15.79
CA ASN A 7 -6.62 -7.64 15.47
C ASN A 7 -5.68 -6.44 15.61
N SER A 8 -4.86 -6.45 16.66
CA SER A 8 -3.89 -5.38 16.96
C SER A 8 -2.83 -5.21 15.87
N GLN A 9 -2.67 -6.20 14.98
CA GLN A 9 -1.73 -6.15 13.85
C GLN A 9 -2.26 -5.34 12.66
N ILE A 10 -3.56 -4.99 12.66
CA ILE A 10 -4.22 -4.30 11.55
C ILE A 10 -4.75 -2.95 12.03
N GLU A 11 -4.12 -1.87 11.59
CA GLU A 11 -4.55 -0.50 11.84
C GLU A 11 -5.46 0.00 10.71
N ASN A 12 -6.57 0.64 11.03
CA ASN A 12 -7.40 1.31 10.01
C ASN A 12 -6.90 2.74 9.83
N VAL A 13 -6.41 3.07 8.64
CA VAL A 13 -5.84 4.37 8.31
C VAL A 13 -6.53 4.96 7.08
N VAL A 14 -6.54 6.29 7.00
CA VAL A 14 -7.06 7.00 5.84
C VAL A 14 -5.89 7.39 4.96
N MET A 15 -5.84 6.87 3.73
CA MET A 15 -4.76 7.17 2.78
C MET A 15 -5.33 7.68 1.45
N MET A 16 -4.52 8.42 0.70
CA MET A 16 -4.82 8.80 -0.67
C MET A 16 -3.95 8.00 -1.64
N LEU A 17 -4.50 7.66 -2.81
CA LEU A 17 -3.71 6.98 -3.83
C LEU A 17 -2.59 7.88 -4.38
N PRO A 18 -1.32 7.43 -4.41
CA PRO A 18 -0.23 8.20 -4.99
C PRO A 18 -0.26 8.20 -6.54
N SER A 19 -0.91 7.20 -7.14
CA SER A 19 -1.09 7.04 -8.58
C SER A 19 -2.48 6.46 -8.89
N SER A 20 -2.92 6.60 -10.14
CA SER A 20 -4.17 5.96 -10.57
C SER A 20 -3.98 4.44 -10.67
N ILE A 21 -5.00 3.67 -10.28
CA ILE A 21 -5.00 2.19 -10.35
C ILE A 21 -6.23 1.69 -11.08
N ARG A 22 -6.10 0.60 -11.86
CA ARG A 22 -7.23 -0.06 -12.54
C ARG A 22 -7.55 -1.36 -11.83
N CYS A 23 -8.82 -1.54 -11.44
CA CYS A 23 -9.28 -2.81 -10.90
C CYS A 23 -9.33 -3.86 -12.02
N THR A 24 -8.67 -5.00 -11.82
CA THR A 24 -8.66 -6.11 -12.79
C THR A 24 -10.01 -6.83 -12.89
N CYS A 25 -10.82 -6.79 -11.83
CA CYS A 25 -12.12 -7.45 -11.79
C CYS A 25 -13.23 -6.62 -12.44
N CYS A 26 -13.34 -5.33 -12.13
CA CYS A 26 -14.43 -4.47 -12.62
C CYS A 26 -14.00 -3.39 -13.62
N SER A 27 -12.72 -3.35 -14.02
CA SER A 27 -12.14 -2.38 -14.96
C SER A 27 -12.23 -0.90 -14.56
N ASN A 28 -12.78 -0.59 -13.38
CA ASN A 28 -12.88 0.77 -12.87
C ASN A 28 -11.48 1.33 -12.55
N VAL A 29 -11.26 2.59 -12.91
CA VAL A 29 -10.02 3.32 -12.66
C VAL A 29 -10.24 4.27 -11.50
N MET A 30 -9.52 4.04 -10.41
CA MET A 30 -9.46 4.96 -9.28
C MET A 30 -8.34 5.95 -9.53
N ALA A 31 -8.66 7.24 -9.51
CA ALA A 31 -7.71 8.30 -9.84
C ALA A 31 -6.69 8.52 -8.72
N LYS A 32 -5.51 9.03 -9.10
CA LYS A 32 -4.55 9.62 -8.15
C LYS A 32 -5.25 10.62 -7.23
N GLY A 33 -4.96 10.53 -5.93
CA GLY A 33 -5.57 11.38 -4.91
C GLY A 33 -6.90 10.88 -4.35
N THR A 34 -7.46 9.78 -4.85
CA THR A 34 -8.68 9.21 -4.28
C THR A 34 -8.44 8.76 -2.83
N LYS A 35 -9.32 9.15 -1.91
CA LYS A 35 -9.25 8.88 -0.47
C LYS A 35 -9.86 7.51 -0.14
N PHE A 36 -9.10 6.67 0.57
CA PHE A 36 -9.51 5.34 1.00
C PHE A 36 -9.41 5.21 2.52
N ASN A 37 -10.37 4.45 3.08
CA ASN A 37 -10.21 3.85 4.39
C ASN A 37 -9.50 2.51 4.18
N SER A 38 -8.20 2.50 4.41
CA SER A 38 -7.31 1.36 4.16
C SER A 38 -6.96 0.63 5.45
N ARG A 39 -6.61 -0.65 5.33
CA ARG A 39 -5.98 -1.42 6.40
C ARG A 39 -4.48 -1.38 6.21
N LYS A 40 -3.75 -1.06 7.28
CA LYS A 40 -2.29 -1.05 7.33
C LYS A 40 -1.86 -2.22 8.21
N GLU A 41 -0.90 -2.98 7.70
CA GLU A 41 -0.32 -4.15 8.36
C GLU A 41 1.20 -4.04 8.29
N GLU A 42 1.88 -4.52 9.34
CA GLU A 42 3.34 -4.61 9.32
C GLU A 42 3.76 -5.84 8.52
N THR A 43 4.62 -5.65 7.52
CA THR A 43 5.15 -6.76 6.73
C THR A 43 6.39 -7.31 7.44
N LEU A 44 6.38 -8.59 7.82
CA LEU A 44 7.49 -9.27 8.50
C LEU A 44 8.68 -9.61 7.56
N GLY A 45 8.76 -8.99 6.38
CA GLY A 45 9.77 -9.24 5.34
C GLY A 45 11.00 -8.32 5.46
N GLU A 46 11.94 -8.46 4.52
CA GLU A 46 13.17 -7.64 4.44
C GLU A 46 12.83 -6.14 4.46
N PRO A 47 13.21 -5.39 5.50
CA PRO A 47 13.09 -3.95 5.45
C PRO A 47 14.05 -3.44 4.37
N LEU A 48 13.55 -2.57 3.50
CA LEU A 48 14.32 -1.86 2.46
C LEU A 48 15.57 -1.12 3.00
N ALA A 49 15.76 -1.06 4.31
CA ALA A 49 16.90 -0.46 5.01
C ALA A 49 18.23 -1.24 4.89
N LEU A 50 18.26 -2.47 4.36
CA LEU A 50 19.53 -3.17 4.10
C LEU A 50 20.11 -2.95 2.70
N LEU A 51 19.39 -2.29 1.81
CA LEU A 51 19.96 -1.84 0.54
C LEU A 51 20.65 -0.50 0.74
N SER A 52 21.97 -0.56 0.93
CA SER A 52 22.82 0.63 0.84
C SER A 52 22.50 1.42 -0.45
N PRO A 53 22.54 2.77 -0.42
CA PRO A 53 22.19 3.63 -1.57
C PRO A 53 22.95 3.33 -2.88
N SER A 54 24.02 2.53 -2.81
CA SER A 54 24.87 2.15 -3.94
C SER A 54 24.21 1.20 -4.94
N GLN A 55 23.07 0.57 -4.61
CA GLN A 55 22.43 -0.44 -5.49
C GLN A 55 21.22 0.09 -6.27
N TYR A 56 20.73 1.31 -5.98
CA TYR A 56 19.63 1.90 -6.75
C TYR A 56 20.16 2.55 -8.03
N SER A 57 20.17 1.76 -9.11
CA SER A 57 20.28 2.30 -10.48
C SER A 57 18.87 2.64 -10.94
N PRO A 58 18.47 3.92 -11.11
CA PRO A 58 17.20 4.22 -11.78
C PRO A 58 17.35 3.76 -13.22
N GLY A 59 16.78 2.60 -13.54
CA GLY A 59 16.69 2.11 -14.90
C GLY A 59 16.06 3.20 -15.75
N ARG A 60 16.80 3.63 -16.77
CA ARG A 60 16.36 4.58 -17.79
C ARG A 60 15.07 4.04 -18.40
N LEU A 61 13.94 4.70 -18.13
CA LEU A 61 12.66 4.35 -18.73
C LEU A 61 12.78 4.61 -20.24
N ASN A 62 12.61 3.54 -21.03
CA ASN A 62 12.70 3.53 -22.49
C ASN A 62 11.65 4.45 -23.12
#